data_AF-A0A1H1PD09-F1
#
_entry.id   AF-A0A1H1PD09-F1
#
_cell.length_a   1.000
_cell.length_b   1.000
_cell.length_c   1.000
_cell.angle_alpha   90.00
_cell.angle_beta   90.00
_cell.angle_gamma   90.00
#
_symmetry.space_group_name_H-M   'P 1'
#
loop_
_entity.id
_entity.type
_entity.pdbx_description
1 polymer ?
#
loop_
_entity_poly.entity_id
_entity_poly.type
_entity_poly.pdbx_seq_one_letter_code
_entity_poly.pdbx_strand_id
1 'polypeptide(L)'
;MNTRSTKGFTLVEIMIVVVIIGLLAAMAIPAFQKVRQSSQDKAVLNNARQLSAAADQYFLENGVSTVASTSLIGATNYVKAVNTVAQESYPVGFTQGVTITISGVAGARTVTYAP
;
A
#
# COMPACT_ATOMS: atom_id res chain seq x y z
N MET A 1 36.07 13.32 48.66
CA MET A 1 35.29 14.32 47.90
C MET A 1 35.26 13.84 46.45
N ASN A 2 34.17 13.22 45.98
CA ASN A 2 34.10 12.67 44.62
C ASN A 2 33.90 13.81 43.60
N THR A 3 34.97 14.20 42.91
CA THR A 3 34.92 15.16 41.80
C THR A 3 34.40 14.45 40.55
N ARG A 4 33.09 14.53 40.30
CA ARG A 4 32.52 14.11 39.01
C ARG A 4 32.96 15.09 37.93
N SER A 5 33.87 14.66 37.06
CA SER A 5 34.22 15.39 35.84
C SER A 5 33.01 15.38 34.90
N THR A 6 32.33 16.52 34.77
CA THR A 6 31.31 16.72 33.73
C THR A 6 32.01 17.08 32.43
N LYS A 7 32.26 16.09 31.57
CA LYS A 7 32.68 16.33 30.19
C LYS A 7 31.47 16.78 29.37
N GLY A 8 31.52 17.98 28.80
CA GLY A 8 30.54 18.47 27.83
C GLY A 8 30.89 18.04 26.40
N PHE A 9 29.89 17.94 25.53
CA PHE A 9 30.08 17.77 24.08
C PHE A 9 30.71 19.04 23.48
N THR A 10 31.65 18.89 22.55
CA THR A 10 32.17 20.02 21.77
C THR A 10 31.23 20.35 20.61
N LEU A 11 31.25 21.62 20.19
CA LEU A 11 30.50 22.07 19.01
C LEU A 11 30.95 21.33 17.73
N VAL A 12 32.22 20.96 17.65
CA VAL A 12 32.79 20.24 16.50
C VAL A 12 32.22 18.82 16.40
N GLU A 13 32.07 18.13 17.53
CA GLU A 13 31.47 16.80 17.57
C GLU A 13 30.01 16.83 17.10
N ILE A 14 29.23 17.82 17.52
CA ILE A 14 27.85 17.97 17.05
C ILE A 14 27.80 18.34 15.56
N MET A 15 28.71 19.18 15.07
CA MET A 15 28.76 19.58 13.66
C MET A 15 29.00 18.40 12.72
N ILE A 16 29.96 17.53 13.03
CA ILE A 16 30.26 16.37 12.18
C ILE A 16 29.08 15.37 12.19
N VAL A 17 28.44 15.18 13.34
CA VAL A 17 27.30 14.27 13.47
C VAL A 17 26.13 14.70 12.59
N VAL A 18 25.74 15.98 12.61
CA VAL A 18 24.63 16.45 11.78
C VAL A 18 24.94 16.40 10.29
N VAL A 19 26.21 16.59 9.90
CA VAL A 19 26.65 16.44 8.49
C VAL A 19 26.51 14.99 8.02
N ILE A 20 26.96 14.02 8.83
CA ILE A 20 26.86 12.61 8.48
C ILE A 20 25.39 12.16 8.45
N ILE A 21 24.57 12.55 9.44
CA ILE A 21 23.13 12.24 9.45
C ILE A 21 22.43 12.88 8.24
N GLY A 22 22.78 14.12 7.87
CA GLY A 22 22.25 14.80 6.70
C GLY A 22 22.55 14.06 5.39
N LEU A 23 23.79 13.58 5.22
CA LEU A 23 24.19 12.79 4.05
C LEU A 23 23.42 11.46 3.97
N LEU A 24 23.33 10.74 5.09
CA LEU A 24 22.59 9.47 5.16
C LEU A 24 21.10 9.68 4.88
N ALA A 25 20.48 10.71 5.46
CA ALA A 25 19.07 11.03 5.26
C ALA A 25 18.77 11.40 3.80
N ALA A 26 19.66 12.15 3.13
CA ALA A 26 19.49 12.54 1.74
C ALA A 26 19.38 11.33 0.79
N MET A 27 20.13 10.24 1.05
CA MET A 27 20.02 9.00 0.27
C MET A 27 18.89 8.08 0.76
N ALA A 28 18.65 8.03 2.08
CA ALA A 28 17.68 7.12 2.67
C ALA A 28 16.23 7.50 2.36
N ILE A 29 15.89 8.79 2.34
CA ILE A 29 14.52 9.27 2.08
C ILE A 29 13.99 8.83 0.71
N PRO A 30 14.67 9.10 -0.43
CA PRO A 30 14.16 8.68 -1.74
C PRO A 30 14.11 7.15 -1.88
N ALA A 31 15.09 6.43 -1.32
CA ALA A 31 15.08 4.96 -1.31
C ALA A 31 13.87 4.41 -0.54
N PHE A 32 13.59 4.96 0.66
CA PHE A 32 12.46 4.56 1.47
C PHE A 32 11.12 4.88 0.79
N GLN A 33 11.01 6.04 0.13
CA GLN A 33 9.82 6.41 -0.65
C GLN A 33 9.56 5.39 -1.77
N LYS A 34 10.58 5.00 -2.53
CA LYS A 34 10.48 3.99 -3.60
C LYS A 34 10.05 2.62 -3.06
N VAL A 35 10.65 2.17 -1.95
CA VAL A 35 10.27 0.89 -1.32
C VAL A 35 8.82 0.94 -0.85
N ARG A 36 8.41 2.00 -0.14
CA ARG A 36 7.03 2.20 0.32
C ARG A 36 6.04 2.18 -0.84
N GLN A 37 6.35 2.88 -1.94
CA GLN A 37 5.53 2.89 -3.14
C GLN A 37 5.37 1.49 -3.74
N SER A 38 6.45 0.73 -3.88
CA SER A 38 6.41 -0.64 -4.41
C SER A 38 5.61 -1.60 -3.51
N SER A 39 5.70 -1.43 -2.19
CA SER A 39 4.94 -2.22 -1.22
C SER A 39 3.44 -1.91 -1.30
N GLN A 40 3.08 -0.63 -1.47
CA GLN A 40 1.69 -0.23 -1.72
C GLN A 40 1.16 -0.86 -3.00
N ASP A 41 1.91 -0.82 -4.10
CA ASP A 41 1.47 -1.39 -5.39
C ASP A 41 1.23 -2.91 -5.29
N LYS A 42 2.11 -3.62 -4.57
CA LYS A 42 1.94 -5.06 -4.30
C LYS A 42 0.71 -5.35 -3.43
N ALA A 43 0.44 -4.52 -2.42
CA ALA A 43 -0.73 -4.67 -1.57
C ALA A 43 -2.02 -4.42 -2.36
N VAL A 44 -2.07 -3.38 -3.19
CA VAL A 44 -3.21 -3.09 -4.08
C VAL A 44 -3.43 -4.24 -5.08
N LEU A 45 -2.36 -4.77 -5.67
CA LEU A 45 -2.46 -5.93 -6.57
C LEU A 45 -3.00 -7.18 -5.85
N ASN A 46 -2.60 -7.41 -4.59
CA ASN A 46 -3.12 -8.51 -3.79
C ASN A 46 -4.63 -8.33 -3.52
N ASN A 47 -5.05 -7.13 -3.14
CA ASN A 47 -6.48 -6.82 -2.97
C ASN A 47 -7.26 -7.05 -4.27
N ALA A 48 -6.71 -6.65 -5.43
CA ALA A 48 -7.30 -6.92 -6.74
C ALA A 48 -7.51 -8.42 -7.00
N ARG A 49 -6.50 -9.23 -6.69
CA ARG A 49 -6.54 -10.69 -6.83
C ARG A 49 -7.59 -11.32 -5.93
N GLN A 50 -7.68 -10.87 -4.68
CA GLN A 50 -8.70 -11.35 -3.73
C GLN A 50 -10.11 -11.02 -4.22
N LEU A 51 -10.31 -9.80 -4.75
CA LEU A 51 -11.60 -9.37 -5.30
C LEU A 51 -11.95 -10.13 -6.58
N SER A 52 -10.98 -10.41 -7.46
CA SER A 52 -11.23 -11.23 -8.65
C SER A 52 -11.64 -12.65 -8.26
N ALA A 53 -10.88 -13.30 -7.37
CA ALA A 53 -11.20 -14.66 -6.93
C ALA A 53 -12.59 -14.73 -6.26
N ALA A 54 -12.95 -13.72 -5.47
CA ALA A 54 -14.28 -13.59 -4.89
C ALA A 54 -15.37 -13.41 -5.96
N ALA A 55 -15.12 -12.58 -6.98
CA ALA A 55 -16.05 -12.39 -8.09
C ALA A 55 -16.24 -13.69 -8.89
N ASP A 56 -15.15 -14.41 -9.20
CA ASP A 56 -15.19 -15.69 -9.91
C ASP A 56 -15.95 -16.76 -9.14
N GLN A 57 -15.76 -16.82 -7.83
CA GLN A 57 -16.53 -17.71 -6.97
C GLN A 57 -18.02 -17.35 -6.97
N TYR A 58 -18.36 -16.06 -6.89
CA TYR A 58 -19.75 -15.61 -6.96
C TYR A 58 -20.40 -15.93 -8.31
N PHE A 59 -19.68 -15.78 -9.41
CA PHE A 59 -20.14 -16.13 -10.76
C PHE A 59 -20.43 -17.61 -10.87
N LEU A 60 -19.58 -18.46 -10.31
CA LEU A 60 -19.78 -19.92 -10.29
C LEU A 60 -21.00 -20.33 -9.46
N GLU A 61 -21.21 -19.70 -8.30
CA GLU A 61 -22.31 -20.03 -7.39
C GLU A 61 -23.68 -19.54 -7.89
N ASN A 62 -23.73 -18.37 -8.55
CA ASN A 62 -24.99 -17.72 -8.93
C ASN A 62 -25.29 -17.79 -10.44
N GLY A 63 -24.37 -18.28 -11.26
CA GLY A 63 -24.54 -18.37 -12.72
C GLY A 63 -24.67 -17.00 -13.42
N VAL A 64 -24.18 -15.93 -12.78
CA VAL A 64 -24.18 -14.57 -13.33
C VAL A 64 -22.78 -14.17 -13.79
N SER A 65 -22.69 -13.22 -14.71
CA SER A 65 -21.41 -12.70 -15.23
C SER A 65 -21.05 -11.31 -14.70
N THR A 66 -21.89 -10.72 -13.86
CA THR A 66 -21.70 -9.37 -13.28
C THR A 66 -22.08 -9.36 -11.80
N VAL A 67 -21.28 -8.70 -10.97
CA VAL A 67 -21.52 -8.62 -9.52
C VAL A 67 -21.11 -7.25 -8.97
N ALA A 68 -21.89 -6.71 -8.05
CA ALA A 68 -21.55 -5.48 -7.33
C ALA A 68 -20.54 -5.75 -6.21
N SER A 69 -19.66 -4.79 -5.93
CA SER A 69 -18.66 -4.93 -4.86
C SER A 69 -19.27 -5.15 -3.48
N THR A 70 -20.51 -4.68 -3.25
CA THR A 70 -21.28 -4.89 -2.01
C THR A 70 -21.62 -6.35 -1.73
N SER A 71 -21.71 -7.19 -2.77
CA SER A 71 -21.97 -8.63 -2.62
C SER A 71 -20.68 -9.44 -2.41
N LEU A 72 -19.52 -8.85 -2.73
CA LEU A 72 -18.22 -9.49 -2.57
C LEU A 72 -17.53 -9.11 -1.25
N ILE A 73 -17.73 -7.87 -0.80
CA ILE A 73 -17.04 -7.28 0.34
C ILE A 73 -18.02 -7.14 1.51
N GLY A 74 -17.65 -7.67 2.68
CA GLY A 74 -18.47 -7.61 3.89
C GLY A 74 -18.08 -8.69 4.90
N ALA A 75 -18.46 -8.52 6.16
CA ALA A 75 -18.04 -9.42 7.25
C ALA A 75 -18.43 -10.90 7.03
N THR A 76 -19.51 -11.13 6.29
CA THR A 76 -20.06 -12.46 5.94
C THR A 76 -19.86 -12.83 4.47
N ASN A 77 -19.19 -11.98 3.68
CA ASN A 77 -18.96 -12.19 2.25
C ASN A 77 -17.56 -12.80 2.01
N TYR A 78 -17.24 -13.05 0.74
CA TYR A 78 -15.97 -13.68 0.32
C TYR A 78 -14.73 -12.88 0.75
N VAL A 79 -14.80 -11.54 0.73
CA VAL A 79 -13.74 -10.64 1.21
C VAL A 79 -14.23 -9.87 2.43
N LYS A 80 -13.61 -10.10 3.59
CA LYS A 80 -14.06 -9.49 4.86
C LYS A 80 -13.95 -7.96 4.88
N ALA A 81 -12.85 -7.45 4.35
CA ALA A 81 -12.59 -6.03 4.20
C ALA A 81 -11.47 -5.82 3.18
N VAL A 82 -11.51 -4.69 2.48
CA VAL A 82 -10.42 -4.24 1.61
C VAL A 82 -9.71 -3.10 2.33
N ASN A 83 -8.47 -3.33 2.76
CA ASN A 83 -7.69 -2.31 3.44
C ASN A 83 -7.01 -1.41 2.41
N THR A 84 -7.38 -0.13 2.40
CA THR A 84 -6.76 0.86 1.52
C THR A 84 -5.38 1.25 2.06
N VAL A 85 -4.35 1.20 1.22
CA VAL A 85 -2.95 1.49 1.63
C VAL A 85 -2.41 2.81 1.08
N ALA A 86 -3.07 3.36 0.07
CA ALA A 86 -2.68 4.53 -0.70
C ALA A 86 -3.87 5.39 -1.17
N GLN A 87 -5.01 5.33 -0.45
CA GLN A 87 -6.25 6.09 -0.77
C GLN A 87 -6.78 5.76 -2.19
N GLU A 88 -6.58 4.51 -2.63
CA GLU A 88 -7.03 3.98 -3.90
C GLU A 88 -8.54 3.70 -3.94
N SER A 89 -9.11 3.75 -5.14
CA SER A 89 -10.52 3.44 -5.41
C SER A 89 -10.63 2.12 -6.18
N TYR A 90 -11.43 1.21 -5.64
CA TYR A 90 -11.73 -0.10 -6.26
C TYR A 90 -13.02 -0.01 -7.08
N PRO A 91 -13.16 -0.83 -8.15
CA PRO A 91 -14.39 -0.87 -8.93
C PRO A 91 -15.61 -1.21 -8.08
N VAL A 92 -16.73 -0.56 -8.37
CA VAL A 92 -18.03 -0.82 -7.72
C VAL A 92 -18.76 -2.03 -8.32
N GLY A 93 -18.27 -2.56 -9.44
CA GLY A 93 -18.79 -3.76 -10.08
C GLY A 93 -17.68 -4.53 -10.81
N PHE A 94 -17.84 -5.84 -10.85
CA PHE A 94 -16.93 -6.79 -11.49
C PHE A 94 -17.70 -7.53 -12.58
N THR A 95 -17.08 -7.71 -13.74
CA THR A 95 -17.63 -8.48 -14.87
C THR A 95 -16.65 -9.58 -15.22
N GLN A 96 -17.15 -10.79 -15.44
CA GLN A 96 -16.32 -11.95 -15.79
C GLN A 96 -15.49 -11.67 -17.04
N GLY A 97 -14.18 -11.97 -16.99
CA GLY A 97 -13.27 -11.76 -18.12
C GLY A 97 -12.87 -10.29 -18.36
N VAL A 98 -13.37 -9.34 -17.57
CA VAL A 98 -13.02 -7.93 -17.68
C VAL A 98 -11.88 -7.59 -16.73
N THR A 99 -10.92 -6.84 -17.26
CA THR A 99 -9.78 -6.36 -16.50
C THR A 99 -10.20 -5.41 -15.38
N ILE A 100 -9.77 -5.71 -14.16
CA ILE A 100 -9.96 -4.87 -12.97
C ILE A 100 -8.95 -3.73 -13.02
N THR A 101 -9.43 -2.49 -13.03
CA THR A 101 -8.60 -1.29 -12.94
C THR A 101 -8.80 -0.63 -11.58
N ILE A 102 -7.73 -0.54 -10.80
CA ILE A 102 -7.70 0.18 -9.52
C ILE A 102 -6.92 1.46 -9.71
N SER A 103 -7.56 2.59 -9.44
CA SER A 103 -6.94 3.91 -9.52
C SER A 103 -6.48 4.37 -8.15
N GLY A 104 -5.20 4.71 -8.00
CA GLY A 104 -4.68 5.45 -6.85
C GLY A 104 -5.11 6.92 -6.87
N VAL A 105 -4.88 7.65 -5.77
CA VAL A 105 -5.21 9.09 -5.65
C VAL A 105 -4.72 9.88 -6.87
N ALA A 106 -5.62 10.72 -7.38
CA ALA A 106 -5.44 11.62 -8.53
C ALA A 106 -5.21 10.95 -9.90
N GLY A 107 -5.63 9.69 -10.09
CA GLY A 107 -5.52 9.03 -11.39
C GLY A 107 -4.07 8.78 -11.85
N ALA A 108 -3.10 8.99 -10.96
CA ALA A 108 -1.67 8.87 -11.26
C ALA A 108 -1.17 7.41 -11.27
N ARG A 109 -1.98 6.46 -10.78
CA ARG A 109 -1.60 5.05 -10.63
C ARG A 109 -2.76 4.16 -11.04
N THR A 110 -2.51 3.26 -11.97
CA THR A 110 -3.48 2.30 -12.49
C THR A 110 -2.90 0.91 -12.27
N VAL A 111 -3.48 0.14 -11.35
CA VAL A 111 -3.16 -1.29 -11.22
C VAL A 111 -4.20 -2.06 -11.99
N THR A 112 -3.73 -2.77 -12.99
CA THR A 112 -4.54 -3.52 -13.94
C THR A 112 -4.37 -5.00 -13.64
N TYR A 113 -5.46 -5.69 -13.35
CA TYR A 113 -5.49 -7.14 -13.17
C TYR A 113 -6.42 -7.75 -14.22
N ALA A 114 -5.85 -8.51 -15.15
CA ALA A 114 -6.65 -9.34 -16.04
C ALA A 114 -7.03 -10.63 -15.28
N PRO A 115 -8.33 -10.99 -15.22
CA PRO A 115 -8.78 -12.24 -14.63
C PRO A 115 -8.23 -13.46 -15.39
#